data_AF-A0AAN8J8E8-F1
#
_entry.id   AF-A0AAN8J8E8-F1
#
_cell.length_a   1.000
_cell.length_b   1.000
_cell.length_c   1.000
_cell.angle_alpha   90.00
_cell.angle_beta   90.00
_cell.angle_gamma   90.00
#
_symmetry.space_group_name_H-M   'P 1'
#
loop_
_entity.id
_entity.type
_entity.pdbx_description
1 polymer ?
#
loop_
_entity_poly.entity_id
_entity_poly.type
_entity_poly.pdbx_seq_one_letter_code
_entity_poly.pdbx_strand_id
1 'polypeptide(L)'
;MFSLYFILCVLGVAICADPPKCCMDKQFQATLGESGSFYRAGSDDFEPLDGYNFLTYDFYGLRLAIESHSTDGNGTTETARIIEDYVSRKQYFIANGSCVVNDLTSAIRQPCITPESTFQGEFKLGFGFTEIDVHVWKHTNPNGSSTKFTVAKDSCVPLIETSYAIDNQGTKTEVVYVYHNFTPGLKNVDVFQIPSYCPIGGGQVAGLIG
;
A
#
# COMPACT_ATOMS: atom_id res chain seq x y z
N MET A 1 33.20 -63.96 -3.84
CA MET A 1 33.27 -62.74 -4.67
C MET A 1 31.86 -62.23 -4.88
N PHE A 2 31.30 -61.48 -3.92
CA PHE A 2 30.00 -60.81 -4.08
C PHE A 2 30.26 -59.33 -3.83
N SER A 3 30.29 -58.55 -4.91
CA SER A 3 30.45 -57.10 -4.88
C SER A 3 29.08 -56.50 -4.60
N LEU A 4 28.92 -55.91 -3.41
CA LEU A 4 27.71 -55.23 -2.97
C LEU A 4 27.72 -53.82 -3.57
N TYR A 5 26.91 -53.57 -4.60
CA TYR A 5 26.71 -52.23 -5.16
C TYR A 5 25.78 -51.43 -4.22
N PHE A 6 26.36 -50.48 -3.49
CA PHE A 6 25.64 -49.51 -2.68
C PHE A 6 25.04 -48.44 -3.62
N ILE A 7 23.76 -48.58 -3.97
CA ILE A 7 23.03 -47.57 -4.75
C ILE A 7 22.76 -46.37 -3.82
N LEU A 8 23.57 -45.32 -3.96
CA LEU A 8 23.38 -44.05 -3.27
C LEU A 8 22.20 -43.31 -3.94
N CYS A 9 21.00 -43.48 -3.39
CA CYS A 9 19.81 -42.74 -3.80
C CYS A 9 19.96 -41.29 -3.31
N VAL A 10 20.53 -40.40 -4.13
CA VAL A 10 20.54 -38.96 -3.88
C VAL A 10 19.10 -38.46 -4.06
N LEU A 11 18.34 -38.44 -2.97
CA LEU A 11 17.08 -37.73 -2.87
C LEU A 11 17.36 -36.25 -3.09
N GLY A 12 17.22 -35.80 -4.34
CA GLY A 12 17.26 -34.39 -4.69
C GLY A 12 16.14 -33.69 -3.95
N VAL A 13 16.48 -32.95 -2.90
CA VAL A 13 15.57 -32.00 -2.27
C VAL A 13 15.28 -30.94 -3.34
N ALA A 14 14.14 -31.04 -3.99
CA ALA A 14 13.63 -29.95 -4.82
C ALA A 14 13.36 -28.79 -3.87
N ILE A 15 14.31 -27.87 -3.76
CA ILE A 15 14.13 -26.61 -3.07
C ILE A 15 13.11 -25.85 -3.92
N CYS A 16 11.84 -25.85 -3.53
CA CYS A 16 10.86 -24.92 -4.09
C CYS A 16 11.34 -23.52 -3.73
N ALA A 17 12.06 -22.88 -4.65
CA ALA A 17 12.42 -21.49 -4.54
C ALA A 17 11.17 -20.65 -4.75
N ASP A 18 11.01 -19.61 -3.94
CA ASP A 18 9.97 -18.61 -4.16
C ASP A 18 10.07 -18.05 -5.59
N PRO A 19 8.93 -17.68 -6.22
CA PRO A 19 8.97 -17.01 -7.51
C PRO A 19 9.77 -15.71 -7.42
N PRO A 20 10.33 -15.22 -8.53
CA PRO A 20 11.05 -13.95 -8.51
C PRO A 20 10.11 -12.81 -8.06
N LYS A 21 10.62 -11.94 -7.18
CA LYS A 21 9.94 -10.71 -6.80
C LYS A 21 9.84 -9.78 -8.01
N CYS A 22 8.73 -9.06 -8.12
CA CYS A 22 8.44 -8.20 -9.25
C CYS A 22 8.26 -6.72 -8.83
N CYS A 23 8.21 -5.84 -9.82
CA CYS A 23 7.92 -4.42 -9.65
C CYS A 23 6.75 -4.02 -10.55
N MET A 24 5.89 -3.13 -10.03
CA MET A 24 4.91 -2.42 -10.85
C MET A 24 5.58 -1.21 -11.52
N ASP A 25 4.82 -0.47 -12.33
CA ASP A 25 5.33 0.71 -13.01
C ASP A 25 5.87 1.77 -12.01
N LYS A 26 6.88 2.53 -12.43
CA LYS A 26 7.47 3.62 -11.63
C LYS A 26 6.66 4.91 -11.67
N GLN A 27 5.73 5.00 -12.60
CA GLN A 27 4.71 6.04 -12.66
C GLN A 27 3.37 5.38 -12.92
N PHE A 28 2.38 5.64 -12.09
CA PHE A 28 1.04 5.11 -12.33
C PHE A 28 -0.03 5.90 -11.60
N GLN A 29 -1.26 5.66 -12.02
CA GLN A 29 -2.47 6.10 -11.35
C GLN A 29 -3.37 4.90 -11.07
N ALA A 30 -4.04 4.89 -9.93
CA ALA A 30 -5.02 3.87 -9.58
C ALA A 30 -6.13 4.46 -8.72
N THR A 31 -7.27 3.80 -8.71
CA THR A 31 -8.31 4.00 -7.69
C THR A 31 -8.25 2.83 -6.72
N LEU A 32 -8.28 3.13 -5.43
CA LEU A 32 -8.25 2.13 -4.37
C LEU A 32 -9.59 2.20 -3.66
N GLY A 33 -10.45 1.21 -3.83
CA GLY A 33 -11.57 1.02 -2.92
C GLY A 33 -11.03 0.67 -1.54
N GLU A 34 -11.51 1.33 -0.50
CA GLU A 34 -11.01 1.22 0.87
C GLU A 34 -12.12 0.70 1.78
N SER A 35 -11.82 -0.35 2.54
CA SER A 35 -12.72 -0.84 3.58
C SER A 35 -11.91 -1.40 4.73
N GLY A 36 -12.32 -1.10 5.96
CA GLY A 36 -11.56 -1.48 7.13
C GLY A 36 -12.14 -0.95 8.44
N SER A 37 -11.31 -0.94 9.47
CA SER A 37 -11.63 -0.32 10.74
C SER A 37 -10.38 0.05 11.51
N PHE A 38 -10.55 0.95 12.48
CA PHE A 38 -9.54 1.19 13.50
C PHE A 38 -10.10 0.95 14.89
N TYR A 39 -9.22 0.45 15.75
CA TYR A 39 -9.49 0.14 17.14
C TYR A 39 -8.52 0.95 18.00
N ARG A 40 -9.04 2.00 18.64
CA ARG A 40 -8.26 2.89 19.52
C ARG A 40 -7.99 2.19 20.85
N ALA A 41 -6.74 2.26 21.32
CA ALA A 41 -6.38 1.68 22.60
C ALA A 41 -7.21 2.32 23.74
N GLY A 42 -7.96 1.49 24.47
CA GLY A 42 -8.86 1.96 25.53
C GLY A 42 -10.27 2.36 25.06
N SER A 43 -10.56 2.23 23.77
CA SER A 43 -11.94 2.23 23.25
C SER A 43 -12.52 0.82 23.30
N ASP A 44 -13.83 0.71 23.50
CA ASP A 44 -14.57 -0.55 23.30
C ASP A 44 -15.18 -0.63 21.87
N ASP A 45 -15.11 0.46 21.12
CA ASP A 45 -15.72 0.59 19.80
C ASP A 45 -14.70 0.50 18.66
N PHE A 46 -15.14 -0.13 17.57
CA PHE A 46 -14.48 -0.10 16.28
C PHE A 46 -15.06 1.04 15.45
N GLU A 47 -14.19 1.87 14.90
CA GLU A 47 -14.59 2.94 13.99
C GLU A 47 -14.40 2.42 12.56
N PRO A 48 -15.49 2.31 11.77
CA PRO A 48 -15.41 1.80 10.40
C PRO A 48 -14.64 2.78 9.52
N LEU A 49 -13.89 2.23 8.59
CA LEU A 49 -13.29 2.95 7.48
C LEU A 49 -13.92 2.43 6.20
N ASP A 50 -14.57 3.29 5.43
CA ASP A 50 -15.16 2.95 4.15
C ASP A 50 -15.04 4.14 3.20
N GLY A 51 -14.63 3.86 1.96
CA GLY A 51 -14.36 4.94 1.02
C GLY A 51 -13.58 4.50 -0.21
N TYR A 52 -12.97 5.48 -0.85
CA TYR A 52 -12.05 5.22 -1.95
C TYR A 52 -10.98 6.32 -2.03
N ASN A 53 -9.86 5.96 -2.62
CA ASN A 53 -8.71 6.84 -2.80
C ASN A 53 -8.33 6.92 -4.29
N PHE A 54 -8.00 8.10 -4.78
CA PHE A 54 -7.28 8.28 -6.04
C PHE A 54 -5.78 8.40 -5.75
N LEU A 55 -5.01 7.39 -6.16
CA LEU A 55 -3.57 7.35 -6.00
C LEU A 55 -2.89 7.78 -7.30
N THR A 56 -1.97 8.73 -7.20
CA THR A 56 -1.01 9.06 -8.25
C THR A 56 0.40 8.94 -7.68
N TYR A 57 1.21 8.07 -8.29
CA TYR A 57 2.55 7.75 -7.84
C TYR A 57 3.58 8.11 -8.92
N ASP A 58 4.59 8.91 -8.56
CA ASP A 58 5.67 9.34 -9.44
C ASP A 58 7.05 9.12 -8.80
N PHE A 59 7.66 7.98 -9.08
CA PHE A 59 9.00 7.68 -8.58
C PHE A 59 10.09 8.59 -9.16
N TYR A 60 9.96 8.99 -10.42
CA TYR A 60 11.00 9.82 -11.06
C TYR A 60 10.94 11.27 -10.58
N GLY A 61 9.73 11.80 -10.40
CA GLY A 61 9.48 13.11 -9.82
C GLY A 61 9.54 13.13 -8.29
N LEU A 62 9.78 11.98 -7.64
CA LEU A 62 9.87 11.81 -6.18
C LEU A 62 8.63 12.35 -5.45
N ARG A 63 7.44 12.00 -5.95
CA ARG A 63 6.16 12.54 -5.47
C ARG A 63 5.07 11.47 -5.41
N LEU A 64 4.20 11.60 -4.43
CA LEU A 64 3.01 10.78 -4.27
C LEU A 64 1.83 11.69 -3.90
N ALA A 65 0.67 11.44 -4.50
CA ALA A 65 -0.57 12.14 -4.18
C ALA A 65 -1.69 11.12 -3.96
N ILE A 66 -2.44 11.30 -2.88
CA ILE A 66 -3.63 10.53 -2.56
C ILE A 66 -4.76 11.52 -2.33
N GLU A 67 -5.86 11.38 -3.06
CA GLU A 67 -7.12 12.05 -2.73
C GLU A 67 -8.08 11.01 -2.17
N SER A 68 -8.44 11.16 -0.90
CA SER A 68 -9.28 10.25 -0.13
C SER A 68 -10.70 10.77 -0.04
N HIS A 69 -11.66 9.89 -0.24
CA HIS A 69 -13.09 10.11 -0.05
C HIS A 69 -13.59 9.07 0.94
N SER A 70 -13.67 9.45 2.21
CA SER A 70 -14.10 8.56 3.31
C SER A 70 -15.54 8.88 3.70
N THR A 71 -16.31 7.85 4.05
CA THR A 71 -17.69 8.01 4.53
C THR A 71 -17.75 7.75 6.02
N ASP A 72 -18.25 8.71 6.79
CA ASP A 72 -18.42 8.58 8.24
C ASP A 72 -19.63 7.69 8.59
N GLY A 73 -19.78 7.36 9.88
CA GLY A 73 -20.91 6.57 10.37
C GLY A 73 -22.30 7.22 10.16
N ASN A 74 -22.35 8.51 9.82
CA ASN A 74 -23.58 9.23 9.50
C ASN A 74 -23.89 9.25 8.00
N GLY A 75 -23.03 8.63 7.16
CA GLY A 75 -23.17 8.63 5.72
C GLY A 75 -22.67 9.91 5.03
N THR A 76 -21.96 10.78 5.75
CA THR A 76 -21.33 11.99 5.18
C THR A 76 -19.99 11.61 4.59
N THR A 77 -19.76 11.99 3.32
CA THR A 77 -18.46 11.81 2.68
C THR A 77 -17.58 13.03 2.92
N GLU A 78 -16.39 12.80 3.48
CA GLU A 78 -15.34 13.80 3.62
C GLU A 78 -14.25 13.57 2.55
N THR A 79 -13.70 14.67 2.04
CA THR A 79 -12.57 14.62 1.09
C THR A 79 -11.32 15.19 1.74
N ALA A 80 -10.24 14.41 1.71
CA ALA A 80 -8.92 14.85 2.13
C ALA A 80 -7.90 14.56 1.03
N ARG A 81 -6.83 15.35 0.97
CA ARG A 81 -5.75 15.15 0.02
C ARG A 81 -4.41 15.11 0.75
N ILE A 82 -3.65 14.07 0.48
CA ILE A 82 -2.28 13.90 0.95
C ILE A 82 -1.35 14.10 -0.24
N ILE A 83 -0.36 14.97 -0.11
CA ILE A 83 0.72 15.12 -1.08
C ILE A 83 2.02 14.89 -0.33
N GLU A 84 2.82 13.93 -0.79
CA GLU A 84 4.18 13.70 -0.31
C GLU A 84 5.16 14.18 -1.36
N ASP A 85 5.93 15.21 -1.01
CA ASP A 85 7.03 15.73 -1.79
C ASP A 85 8.34 15.28 -1.16
N TYR A 86 8.95 14.25 -1.72
CA TYR A 86 10.18 13.68 -1.20
C TYR A 86 11.41 14.52 -1.54
N VAL A 87 11.32 15.46 -2.50
CA VAL A 87 12.39 16.43 -2.80
C VAL A 87 12.46 17.47 -1.69
N SER A 88 11.32 18.06 -1.32
CA SER A 88 11.24 19.05 -0.24
C SER A 88 11.15 18.42 1.16
N ARG A 89 10.97 17.10 1.24
CA ARG A 89 10.85 16.31 2.47
C ARG A 89 9.63 16.73 3.29
N LYS A 90 8.50 16.96 2.62
CA LYS A 90 7.25 17.41 3.23
C LYS A 90 6.08 16.53 2.84
N GLN A 91 5.18 16.33 3.80
CA GLN A 91 3.86 15.76 3.59
C GLN A 91 2.82 16.84 3.90
N TYR A 92 1.91 17.07 2.95
CA TYR A 92 0.81 18.03 3.05
C TYR A 92 -0.48 17.25 3.21
N PHE A 93 -1.17 17.43 4.34
CA PHE A 93 -2.53 16.94 4.56
C PHE A 93 -3.49 18.12 4.41
N ILE A 94 -4.34 18.05 3.39
CA ILE A 94 -5.24 19.13 2.97
C ILE A 94 -6.68 18.64 3.12
N ALA A 95 -7.45 19.29 3.99
CA ALA A 95 -8.86 18.96 4.20
C ALA A 95 -9.60 20.22 4.67
N ASN A 96 -10.86 20.39 4.24
CA ASN A 96 -11.75 21.46 4.73
C ASN A 96 -11.13 22.88 4.71
N GLY A 97 -10.40 23.21 3.64
CA GLY A 97 -9.72 24.51 3.48
C GLY A 97 -8.51 24.72 4.40
N SER A 98 -8.13 23.70 5.16
CA SER A 98 -6.97 23.69 6.05
C SER A 98 -5.85 22.85 5.44
N CYS A 99 -4.60 23.16 5.81
CA CYS A 99 -3.42 22.43 5.34
C CYS A 99 -2.43 22.24 6.49
N VAL A 100 -2.20 20.99 6.86
CA VAL A 100 -1.21 20.59 7.87
C VAL A 100 0.02 20.06 7.15
N VAL A 101 1.20 20.53 7.56
CA VAL A 101 2.47 20.15 6.94
C VAL A 101 3.33 19.41 7.95
N ASN A 102 3.76 18.20 7.58
CA ASN A 102 4.63 17.36 8.38
C ASN A 102 5.97 17.11 7.66
N ASP A 103 7.01 16.84 8.45
CA ASP A 103 8.30 16.42 7.90
C ASP A 103 8.23 14.96 7.43
N LEU A 104 8.68 14.73 6.20
CA LEU A 104 8.76 13.41 5.59
C LEU A 104 10.16 12.84 5.77
N THR A 105 10.32 11.88 6.68
CA THR A 105 11.61 11.28 7.03
C THR A 105 11.93 10.02 6.22
N SER A 106 10.92 9.38 5.65
CA SER A 106 11.07 8.19 4.80
C SER A 106 11.56 8.56 3.39
N ALA A 107 12.26 7.64 2.74
CA ALA A 107 12.50 7.73 1.30
C ALA A 107 11.28 7.21 0.54
N ILE A 108 11.10 7.66 -0.71
CA ILE A 108 10.02 7.12 -1.54
C ILE A 108 10.25 5.62 -1.71
N ARG A 109 9.23 4.82 -1.38
CA ARG A 109 9.31 3.37 -1.46
C ARG A 109 9.37 2.97 -2.93
N GLN A 110 10.31 2.10 -3.31
CA GLN A 110 10.29 1.51 -4.65
C GLN A 110 8.99 0.72 -4.87
N PRO A 111 8.36 0.81 -6.05
CA PRO A 111 7.09 0.15 -6.32
C PRO A 111 7.33 -1.34 -6.67
N CYS A 112 7.93 -2.07 -5.73
CA CYS A 112 8.33 -3.46 -5.87
C CYS A 112 7.93 -4.26 -4.64
N ILE A 113 7.72 -5.56 -4.84
CA ILE A 113 7.71 -6.51 -3.74
C ILE A 113 9.06 -6.45 -3.03
N THR A 114 9.06 -6.13 -1.74
CA THR A 114 10.30 -5.89 -0.99
C THR A 114 11.09 -7.18 -0.83
N PRO A 115 12.43 -7.15 -0.79
CA PRO A 115 13.26 -8.34 -0.61
C PRO A 115 12.89 -9.19 0.61
N GLU A 116 12.42 -8.55 1.68
CA GLU A 116 12.02 -9.16 2.95
C GLU A 116 10.61 -9.75 2.93
N SER A 117 9.86 -9.56 1.83
CA SER A 117 8.55 -10.18 1.66
C SER A 117 8.67 -11.69 1.44
N THR A 118 7.77 -12.44 2.06
CA THR A 118 7.64 -13.89 1.93
C THR A 118 6.52 -14.24 0.96
N PHE A 119 6.76 -15.21 0.08
CA PHE A 119 5.71 -15.74 -0.78
C PHE A 119 4.69 -16.49 0.10
N GLN A 120 3.40 -16.27 -0.15
CA GLN A 120 2.31 -16.92 0.60
C GLN A 120 1.53 -17.92 -0.28
N GLY A 121 1.69 -17.83 -1.60
CA GLY A 121 1.03 -18.72 -2.54
C GLY A 121 0.61 -18.01 -3.82
N GLU A 122 0.04 -18.80 -4.73
CA GLU A 122 -0.56 -18.33 -5.97
C GLU A 122 -1.97 -18.88 -6.11
N PHE A 123 -2.83 -18.14 -6.79
CA PHE A 123 -4.19 -18.57 -7.13
C PHE A 123 -4.69 -17.80 -8.36
N LYS A 124 -5.93 -18.09 -8.80
CA LYS A 124 -6.59 -17.39 -9.90
C LYS A 124 -7.75 -16.55 -9.37
N LEU A 125 -7.83 -15.30 -9.81
CA LEU A 125 -9.00 -14.45 -9.63
C LEU A 125 -9.84 -14.47 -10.90
N GLY A 126 -11.16 -14.68 -10.77
CA GLY A 126 -12.08 -14.75 -11.91
C GLY A 126 -12.45 -16.18 -12.28
N PHE A 127 -12.98 -16.37 -13.50
CA PHE A 127 -13.47 -17.67 -13.97
C PHE A 127 -13.42 -17.79 -15.49
N GLY A 128 -13.12 -18.99 -15.98
CA GLY A 128 -13.13 -19.32 -17.40
C GLY A 128 -12.03 -18.58 -18.17
N PHE A 129 -12.38 -17.93 -19.28
CA PHE A 129 -11.41 -17.15 -20.06
C PHE A 129 -11.12 -15.77 -19.47
N THR A 130 -11.79 -15.39 -18.39
CA THR A 130 -11.62 -14.11 -17.70
C THR A 130 -11.05 -14.38 -16.31
N GLU A 131 -9.82 -14.87 -16.29
CA GLU A 131 -9.06 -15.15 -15.08
C GLU A 131 -7.71 -14.44 -15.08
N ILE A 132 -7.22 -14.15 -13.88
CA ILE A 132 -5.92 -13.51 -13.64
C ILE A 132 -5.16 -14.41 -12.67
N ASP A 133 -4.01 -14.93 -13.10
CA ASP A 133 -3.07 -15.60 -12.21
C ASP A 133 -2.40 -14.56 -11.29
N VAL A 134 -2.39 -14.83 -9.98
CA VAL A 134 -1.87 -13.90 -8.98
C VAL A 134 -0.86 -14.54 -8.05
N HIS A 135 0.08 -13.73 -7.58
CA HIS A 135 0.97 -14.06 -6.48
C HIS A 135 0.58 -13.28 -5.23
N VAL A 136 0.70 -13.94 -4.08
CA VAL A 136 0.49 -13.32 -2.76
C VAL A 136 1.82 -13.21 -2.03
N TRP A 137 2.13 -12.02 -1.57
CA TRP A 137 3.33 -11.70 -0.80
C TRP A 137 2.93 -11.11 0.55
N LYS A 138 3.68 -11.43 1.60
CA LYS A 138 3.50 -10.82 2.93
C LYS A 138 4.79 -10.16 3.38
N HIS A 139 4.69 -8.90 3.79
CA HIS A 139 5.73 -8.20 4.53
C HIS A 139 5.30 -8.05 5.99
N THR A 140 6.20 -8.30 6.93
CA THR A 140 5.95 -8.11 8.37
C THR A 140 7.04 -7.22 8.94
N ASN A 141 6.63 -6.10 9.52
CA ASN A 141 7.52 -5.16 10.20
C ASN A 141 7.90 -5.70 11.59
N PRO A 142 9.04 -5.25 12.14
CA PRO A 142 9.47 -5.65 13.49
C PRO A 142 8.46 -5.31 14.61
N ASN A 143 7.65 -4.27 14.43
CA ASN A 143 6.61 -3.87 15.38
C ASN A 143 5.34 -4.75 15.31
N GLY A 144 5.33 -5.81 14.49
CA GLY A 144 4.19 -6.71 14.30
C GLY A 144 3.16 -6.22 13.28
N SER A 145 3.29 -5.00 12.75
CA SER A 145 2.49 -4.56 11.59
C SER A 145 2.81 -5.44 10.38
N SER A 146 1.84 -5.70 9.52
CA SER A 146 2.07 -6.51 8.32
C SER A 146 1.21 -6.06 7.16
N THR A 147 1.73 -6.27 5.95
CA THR A 147 1.01 -5.97 4.72
C THR A 147 1.03 -7.20 3.83
N LYS A 148 -0.14 -7.57 3.29
CA LYS A 148 -0.27 -8.60 2.27
C LYS A 148 -0.56 -7.94 0.93
N PHE A 149 0.18 -8.32 -0.10
CA PHE A 149 0.02 -7.83 -1.46
C PHE A 149 -0.41 -8.99 -2.36
N THR A 150 -1.52 -8.83 -3.06
CA THR A 150 -1.94 -9.70 -4.16
C THR A 150 -1.68 -8.96 -5.46
N VAL A 151 -0.79 -9.50 -6.28
CA VAL A 151 -0.35 -8.87 -7.54
C VAL A 151 -0.53 -9.83 -8.71
N ALA A 152 -0.83 -9.30 -9.89
CA ALA A 152 -0.88 -10.09 -11.12
C ALA A 152 0.50 -10.71 -11.41
N LYS A 153 0.52 -12.01 -11.73
CA LYS A 153 1.74 -12.81 -11.91
C LYS A 153 2.67 -12.24 -13.00
N ASP A 154 2.10 -11.83 -14.13
CA ASP A 154 2.88 -11.44 -15.31
C ASP A 154 3.27 -9.96 -15.35
N SER A 155 2.47 -9.10 -14.73
CA SER A 155 2.63 -7.63 -14.82
C SER A 155 2.94 -6.94 -13.51
N CYS A 156 2.89 -7.67 -12.39
CA CYS A 156 3.03 -7.13 -11.03
C CYS A 156 2.02 -6.02 -10.66
N VAL A 157 0.95 -5.86 -11.45
CA VAL A 157 -0.10 -4.88 -11.16
C VAL A 157 -0.76 -5.25 -9.83
N PRO A 158 -0.85 -4.32 -8.86
CA PRO A 158 -1.53 -4.58 -7.60
C PRO A 158 -3.03 -4.77 -7.82
N LEU A 159 -3.60 -5.74 -7.12
CA LEU A 159 -5.03 -6.06 -7.17
C LEU A 159 -5.67 -5.85 -5.80
N ILE A 160 -5.02 -6.37 -4.75
CA ILE A 160 -5.51 -6.27 -3.37
C ILE A 160 -4.31 -6.03 -2.47
N GLU A 161 -4.45 -5.08 -1.55
CA GLU A 161 -3.54 -4.89 -0.44
C GLU A 161 -4.32 -4.99 0.86
N THR A 162 -3.81 -5.76 1.82
CA THR A 162 -4.37 -5.80 3.18
C THR A 162 -3.30 -5.34 4.13
N SER A 163 -3.57 -4.28 4.88
CA SER A 163 -2.66 -3.69 5.84
C SER A 163 -3.17 -3.89 7.26
N TYR A 164 -2.31 -4.39 8.12
CA TYR A 164 -2.47 -4.48 9.56
C TYR A 164 -1.42 -3.57 10.19
N ALA A 165 -1.84 -2.44 10.74
CA ALA A 165 -0.95 -1.48 11.37
C ALA A 165 -1.19 -1.44 12.88
N ILE A 166 -0.11 -1.21 13.62
CA ILE A 166 -0.14 -0.93 15.06
C ILE A 166 0.71 0.33 15.29
N ASP A 167 0.10 1.38 15.83
CA ASP A 167 0.81 2.62 16.16
C ASP A 167 1.53 2.53 17.52
N ASN A 168 2.25 3.59 17.89
CA ASN A 168 3.02 3.63 19.14
C ASN A 168 2.11 3.74 20.38
N GLN A 169 0.84 4.13 20.19
CA GLN A 169 -0.18 4.26 21.22
C GLN A 169 -0.98 2.95 21.39
N GLY A 170 -0.74 1.94 20.53
CA GLY A 170 -1.43 0.66 20.54
C GLY A 170 -2.73 0.64 19.74
N THR A 171 -3.06 1.72 19.03
CA THR A 171 -4.16 1.73 18.05
C THR A 171 -3.86 0.71 16.98
N LYS A 172 -4.85 -0.12 16.66
CA LYS A 172 -4.76 -1.11 15.60
C LYS A 172 -5.63 -0.68 14.44
N THR A 173 -5.09 -0.79 13.24
CA THR A 173 -5.83 -0.51 12.01
C THR A 173 -5.76 -1.73 11.11
N GLU A 174 -6.91 -2.16 10.59
CA GLU A 174 -7.00 -3.15 9.53
C GLU A 174 -7.70 -2.51 8.34
N VAL A 175 -7.02 -2.48 7.19
CA VAL A 175 -7.58 -1.90 5.96
C VAL A 175 -7.31 -2.83 4.79
N VAL A 176 -8.33 -3.00 3.95
CA VAL A 176 -8.23 -3.63 2.65
C VAL A 176 -8.36 -2.55 1.58
N TYR A 177 -7.36 -2.48 0.71
CA TYR A 177 -7.40 -1.70 -0.51
C TYR A 177 -7.61 -2.61 -1.71
N VAL A 178 -8.64 -2.34 -2.50
CA VAL A 178 -8.87 -3.01 -3.78
C VAL A 178 -8.49 -2.07 -4.90
N TYR A 179 -7.44 -2.41 -5.64
CA TYR A 179 -6.93 -1.59 -6.72
C TYR A 179 -7.75 -1.83 -8.00
N HIS A 180 -8.21 -0.74 -8.61
CA HIS A 180 -8.85 -0.75 -9.91
C HIS A 180 -8.47 0.49 -10.72
N ASN A 181 -8.81 0.50 -12.02
CA ASN A 181 -8.42 1.56 -12.96
C ASN A 181 -6.91 1.84 -13.00
N PHE A 182 -6.08 0.82 -12.73
CA PHE A 182 -4.63 0.95 -12.77
C PHE A 182 -4.17 1.35 -14.17
N THR A 183 -3.46 2.46 -14.27
CA THR A 183 -2.93 2.97 -15.53
C THR A 183 -1.45 3.34 -15.36
N PRO A 184 -0.52 2.72 -16.10
CA PRO A 184 0.86 3.19 -16.19
C PRO A 184 0.95 4.62 -16.72
N GLY A 185 1.96 5.36 -16.25
CA GLY A 185 2.18 6.77 -16.55
C GLY A 185 1.27 7.72 -15.77
N LEU A 186 1.44 9.02 -16.04
CA LEU A 186 0.68 10.10 -15.40
C LEU A 186 -0.17 10.82 -16.44
N LYS A 187 -1.49 10.88 -16.25
CA LYS A 187 -2.39 11.66 -17.12
C LYS A 187 -2.52 13.11 -16.66
N ASN A 188 -2.51 13.33 -15.35
CA ASN A 188 -2.68 14.65 -14.75
C ASN A 188 -1.62 14.86 -13.67
N VAL A 189 -0.71 15.80 -13.90
CA VAL A 189 0.34 16.16 -12.93
C VAL A 189 -0.09 17.27 -11.97
N ASP A 190 -1.23 17.93 -12.21
CA ASP A 190 -1.73 19.00 -11.35
C ASP A 190 -2.21 18.46 -9.98
N VAL A 191 -2.42 17.15 -9.87
CA VAL A 191 -2.68 16.45 -8.60
C VAL A 191 -1.54 16.58 -7.59
N PHE A 192 -0.36 17.05 -8.01
CA PHE A 192 0.76 17.38 -7.13
C PHE A 192 0.83 18.86 -6.74
N GLN A 193 -0.03 19.73 -7.28
CA GLN A 193 0.01 21.16 -6.95
C GLN A 193 -0.41 21.43 -5.51
N ILE A 194 0.52 21.94 -4.71
CA ILE A 194 0.25 22.34 -3.32
C ILE A 194 -0.51 23.68 -3.34
N PRO A 195 -1.65 23.80 -2.65
CA PRO A 195 -2.38 25.06 -2.56
C PRO A 195 -1.53 26.19 -1.96
N SER A 196 -1.69 27.41 -2.46
CA SER A 196 -0.89 28.57 -2.04
C SER A 196 -1.07 28.97 -0.57
N TYR A 197 -2.16 28.54 0.08
CA TYR A 197 -2.42 28.78 1.50
C TYR A 197 -1.71 27.77 2.42
N CYS A 198 -1.14 26.69 1.87
CA CYS A 198 -0.34 25.76 2.66
C CYS A 198 0.94 26.44 3.18
N PRO A 199 1.30 26.25 4.46
CA PRO A 199 2.57 26.75 4.99
C PRO A 199 3.77 26.21 4.18
N ILE A 200 4.60 27.11 3.66
CA ILE A 200 5.81 26.73 2.89
C ILE A 200 6.97 26.32 3.83
N GLY A 201 6.88 26.67 5.12
CA GLY A 201 7.74 26.18 6.20
C GLY A 201 6.94 25.32 7.16
N GLY A 202 7.57 24.29 7.75
CA GLY A 202 6.94 23.29 8.64
C GLY A 202 6.33 23.88 9.92
N GLY A 203 5.22 24.58 9.78
CA GLY A 203 4.34 25.00 10.86
C GLY A 203 3.24 23.97 11.02
N GLN A 204 3.30 23.19 12.09
CA GLN A 204 2.16 22.38 12.52
C GLN A 204 0.99 23.31 12.84
N VAL A 205 -0.13 23.16 12.13
CA VAL A 205 -1.40 23.68 12.61
C VAL A 205 -1.89 22.68 13.64
N ALA A 206 -1.75 23.03 14.91
CA ALA A 206 -2.22 22.21 16.02
C ALA A 206 -3.75 22.09 15.93
N GLY A 207 -4.24 20.85 15.83
CA GLY A 207 -5.65 20.52 15.96
C GLY A 207 -6.29 20.20 14.62
N LEU A 208 -6.25 18.93 14.25
CA LEU A 208 -7.33 18.18 13.61
C LEU A 208 -6.89 16.70 13.63
N ILE A 209 -6.93 16.11 14.83
CA ILE A 209 -6.97 14.67 15.03
C ILE A 209 -8.14 14.45 15.98
N GLY A 210 -9.20 13.87 15.45
CA GLY A 210 -10.42 13.46 16.13
C GLY A 210 -10.98 12.28 15.38
#